data_AF-A0A0M1JFF4-F1
#
_entry.id   AF-A0A0M1JFF4-F1
#
_cell.length_a   1.000
_cell.length_b   1.000
_cell.length_c   1.000
_cell.angle_alpha   90.00
_cell.angle_beta   90.00
_cell.angle_gamma   90.00
#
_symmetry.space_group_name_H-M   'P 1'
#
loop_
_entity.id
_entity.type
_entity.pdbx_description
1 polymer ?
#
loop_
_entity_poly.entity_id
_entity_poly.type
_entity_poly.pdbx_seq_one_letter_code
_entity_poly.pdbx_strand_id
1 'polypeptide(L)'
;GGGIYFTNPHYPIMQFSELLRDFATKFAVQIYLEPGEAVITNSAELVTTVVDVMYNEVDIAIVDASIEAHMLDHLIYRTSPKLTAPESGSHRTIIAGRSCLAGDIFGEYYLKQCPEIGTQVRFADAAGYTMVKKNWFNGLAMPSILVRDLDGTIRQVRKFYYRDFKSNLS
;
A
#
# COMPACT_ATOMS: atom_id res chain seq x y z
N GLY A 1 22.98 3.77 4.90
CA GLY A 1 21.65 4.37 5.04
C GLY A 1 20.81 4.21 3.78
N GLY A 2 19.49 4.32 3.92
CA GLY A 2 18.49 4.24 2.85
C GLY A 2 17.96 5.61 2.39
N GLY A 3 16.71 5.64 1.90
CA GLY A 3 16.03 6.88 1.46
C GLY A 3 16.47 7.41 0.09
N ILE A 4 17.27 6.65 -0.65
CA ILE A 4 17.77 7.00 -1.97
C ILE A 4 16.98 6.22 -3.01
N TYR A 5 16.21 6.91 -3.84
CA TYR A 5 15.30 6.28 -4.80
C TYR A 5 15.99 5.93 -6.14
N PHE A 6 17.09 5.19 -6.06
CA PHE A 6 17.96 4.90 -7.22
C PHE A 6 17.39 3.88 -8.22
N THR A 7 16.26 3.24 -7.89
CA THR A 7 15.52 2.32 -8.78
C THR A 7 14.47 3.02 -9.64
N ASN A 8 14.24 4.32 -9.44
CA ASN A 8 13.38 5.11 -10.32
C ASN A 8 13.95 5.13 -11.75
N PRO A 9 13.13 4.89 -12.80
CA PRO A 9 13.60 4.88 -14.19
C PRO A 9 14.29 6.17 -14.67
N HIS A 10 14.00 7.30 -14.03
CA HIS A 10 14.58 8.61 -14.34
C HIS A 10 15.70 9.02 -13.38
N TYR A 11 16.12 8.14 -12.46
CA TYR A 11 17.20 8.43 -11.54
C TYR A 11 18.55 8.44 -12.29
N PRO A 12 19.46 9.41 -12.04
CA PRO A 12 20.76 9.48 -12.70
C PRO A 12 21.73 8.44 -12.14
N ILE A 13 21.45 7.15 -12.39
CA ILE A 13 22.13 6.00 -11.78
C ILE A 13 23.64 5.98 -12.04
N MET A 14 24.06 6.45 -13.22
CA MET A 14 25.48 6.53 -13.57
C MET A 14 26.21 7.58 -12.74
N GLN A 15 25.66 8.79 -12.61
CA GLN A 15 26.25 9.86 -11.79
C GLN A 15 26.26 9.48 -10.30
N PHE A 16 25.21 8.82 -9.83
CA PHE A 16 25.17 8.28 -8.47
C PHE A 16 26.27 7.25 -8.24
N SER A 17 26.47 6.32 -9.18
CA SER A 17 27.53 5.30 -9.09
C SER A 17 28.93 5.92 -9.10
N GLU A 18 29.16 6.95 -9.92
CA GLU A 18 30.41 7.72 -9.94
C GLU A 18 30.65 8.42 -8.61
N LEU A 19 29.63 9.09 -8.06
CA LEU A 19 29.72 9.76 -6.76
C LEU A 19 30.09 8.77 -5.64
N LEU A 20 29.49 7.58 -5.61
CA LEU A 20 29.84 6.54 -4.64
C LEU A 20 31.28 6.05 -4.82
N ARG A 21 31.71 5.80 -6.05
CA ARG A 21 33.08 5.37 -6.36
C ARG A 21 34.11 6.42 -5.92
N ASP A 22 33.86 7.67 -6.26
CA ASP A 22 34.78 8.77 -5.98
C ASP A 22 34.88 9.02 -4.47
N PHE A 23 33.76 8.91 -3.74
CA PHE A 23 33.74 8.96 -2.28
C PHE A 23 34.53 7.79 -1.66
N ALA A 24 34.24 6.55 -2.08
CA ALA A 24 34.91 5.34 -1.58
C ALA A 24 36.43 5.42 -1.80
N THR A 25 36.85 5.91 -2.97
CA THR A 25 38.26 6.07 -3.34
C THR A 25 38.93 7.18 -2.53
N LYS A 26 38.30 8.36 -2.45
CA LYS A 26 38.86 9.53 -1.74
C LYS A 26 39.12 9.24 -0.26
N PHE A 27 38.23 8.49 0.37
CA PHE A 27 38.30 8.20 1.80
C PHE A 27 38.83 6.80 2.12
N ALA A 28 39.12 5.97 1.11
CA ALA A 28 39.54 4.57 1.25
C ALA A 28 38.59 3.73 2.14
N VAL A 29 37.28 3.85 1.89
CA VAL A 29 36.23 3.18 2.67
C VAL A 29 35.36 2.26 1.82
N GLN A 30 34.84 1.20 2.44
CA GLN A 30 33.75 0.42 1.88
C GLN A 30 32.42 1.16 2.10
N ILE A 31 31.65 1.33 1.04
CA ILE A 31 30.30 1.90 1.12
C ILE A 31 29.26 0.79 1.26
N TYR A 32 28.29 0.99 2.14
CA TYR A 32 27.08 0.18 2.27
C TYR A 32 25.85 1.04 1.99
N LEU A 33 24.97 0.58 1.11
CA LEU A 33 23.64 1.13 0.88
C LEU A 33 22.60 0.26 1.59
N GLU A 34 21.59 0.88 2.20
CA GLU A 34 20.52 0.17 2.90
C GLU A 34 19.16 0.48 2.25
N PRO A 35 18.93 0.01 1.01
CA PRO A 35 17.68 0.31 0.32
C PRO A 35 16.53 -0.46 0.97
N GLY A 36 15.58 0.29 1.54
CA GLY A 36 14.28 -0.24 1.95
C GLY A 36 13.28 -0.05 0.81
N GLU A 37 12.67 1.14 0.79
CA GLU A 37 11.65 1.53 -0.20
C GLU A 37 12.07 1.23 -1.64
N ALA A 38 13.28 1.65 -2.04
CA ALA A 38 13.76 1.49 -3.41
C ALA A 38 13.76 0.04 -3.93
N VAL A 39 13.83 -0.98 -3.06
CA VAL A 39 13.77 -2.40 -3.47
C VAL A 39 12.35 -2.84 -3.79
N ILE A 40 11.34 -2.25 -3.14
CA ILE A 40 9.97 -2.75 -3.13
C ILE A 40 8.96 -1.78 -3.77
N THR A 41 9.41 -0.62 -4.23
CA THR A 41 8.51 0.38 -4.84
C THR A 41 7.77 -0.22 -6.04
N ASN A 42 6.47 0.01 -6.10
CA ASN A 42 5.54 -0.52 -7.11
C ASN A 42 5.57 -2.06 -7.27
N SER A 43 5.98 -2.81 -6.24
CA SER A 43 6.05 -4.28 -6.30
C SER A 43 4.82 -5.00 -5.73
N ALA A 44 3.98 -4.31 -4.96
CA ALA A 44 2.77 -4.90 -4.36
C ALA A 44 1.58 -3.95 -4.35
N GLU A 45 0.41 -4.55 -4.20
CA GLU A 45 -0.87 -3.85 -4.09
C GLU A 45 -1.65 -4.39 -2.89
N LEU A 46 -2.43 -3.54 -2.25
CA LEU A 46 -3.50 -3.98 -1.36
C LEU A 46 -4.77 -4.11 -2.21
N VAL A 47 -5.17 -5.36 -2.46
CA VAL A 47 -6.38 -5.69 -3.22
C VAL A 47 -7.55 -5.85 -2.25
N THR A 48 -8.60 -5.05 -2.44
CA THR A 48 -9.81 -5.02 -1.62
C THR A 48 -11.04 -5.17 -2.50
N THR A 49 -12.20 -5.37 -1.88
CA THR A 49 -13.50 -5.45 -2.54
C THR A 49 -14.46 -4.44 -1.92
N VAL A 50 -15.23 -3.75 -2.76
CA VAL A 50 -16.31 -2.87 -2.30
C VAL A 50 -17.40 -3.73 -1.66
N VAL A 51 -17.76 -3.42 -0.42
CA VAL A 51 -18.78 -4.14 0.36
C VAL A 51 -20.06 -3.35 0.53
N ASP A 52 -20.01 -2.03 0.38
CA ASP A 52 -21.16 -1.15 0.45
C ASP A 52 -20.91 0.14 -0.33
N VAL A 53 -21.99 0.79 -0.77
CA VAL A 53 -21.96 2.06 -1.48
C VAL A 53 -23.08 2.95 -0.95
N MET A 54 -22.75 4.20 -0.64
CA MET A 54 -23.70 5.18 -0.14
C MET A 54 -23.41 6.56 -0.71
N TYR A 55 -24.39 7.46 -0.57
CA TYR A 55 -24.28 8.85 -0.99
C TYR A 55 -24.44 9.78 0.21
N ASN A 56 -23.46 10.65 0.43
CA ASN A 56 -23.55 11.75 1.39
C ASN A 56 -22.78 12.95 0.85
N GLU A 57 -23.49 13.84 0.14
CA GLU A 57 -22.94 14.96 -0.66
C GLU A 57 -22.04 14.52 -1.84
N VAL A 58 -21.28 13.43 -1.66
CA VAL A 58 -20.43 12.72 -2.61
C VAL A 58 -20.70 11.22 -2.49
N ASP A 59 -20.41 10.47 -3.55
CA ASP A 59 -20.45 9.01 -3.50
C ASP A 59 -19.32 8.46 -2.62
N ILE A 60 -19.66 7.47 -1.80
CA ILE A 60 -18.76 6.80 -0.87
C ILE A 60 -18.83 5.30 -1.13
N ALA A 61 -17.69 4.70 -1.45
CA ALA A 61 -17.52 3.26 -1.54
C ALA A 61 -16.75 2.73 -0.32
N ILE A 62 -17.32 1.76 0.39
CA ILE A 62 -16.67 1.11 1.54
C ILE A 62 -15.98 -0.16 1.05
N VAL A 63 -14.69 -0.31 1.34
CA VAL A 63 -13.91 -1.51 1.01
C VAL A 63 -13.68 -2.41 2.23
N ASP A 64 -13.45 -3.70 2.02
CA ASP A 64 -13.14 -4.69 3.05
C ASP A 64 -11.74 -4.59 3.68
N ALA A 65 -11.22 -3.37 3.84
CA ALA A 65 -9.96 -3.06 4.48
C ALA A 65 -10.08 -1.81 5.37
N SER A 66 -9.02 -1.47 6.12
CA SER A 66 -8.94 -0.23 6.89
C SER A 66 -7.58 0.40 6.70
N ILE A 67 -7.53 1.74 6.58
CA ILE A 67 -6.28 2.48 6.47
C ILE A 67 -5.46 2.34 7.76
N GLU A 68 -6.11 2.37 8.93
CA GLU A 68 -5.45 2.22 10.24
C GLU A 68 -4.84 0.83 10.41
N ALA A 69 -5.58 -0.21 10.02
CA ALA A 69 -5.13 -1.58 10.21
C ALA A 69 -4.12 -2.03 9.16
N HIS A 70 -4.26 -1.57 7.90
CA HIS A 70 -3.60 -2.21 6.75
C HIS A 70 -2.67 -1.27 5.95
N MET A 71 -2.82 0.06 6.07
CA MET A 71 -1.97 1.06 5.39
C MET A 71 -1.67 2.27 6.29
N LEU A 72 -1.24 2.00 7.52
CA LEU A 72 -1.19 2.95 8.64
C LEU A 72 -0.43 4.26 8.36
N ASP A 73 0.57 4.25 7.47
CA ASP A 73 1.30 5.47 7.11
C ASP A 73 0.44 6.54 6.46
N HIS A 74 -0.53 6.13 5.64
CA HIS A 74 -1.43 7.08 5.01
C HIS A 74 -2.29 7.81 6.05
N LEU A 75 -2.67 7.13 7.14
CA LEU A 75 -3.34 7.74 8.28
C LEU A 75 -2.41 8.67 9.06
N ILE A 76 -1.20 8.20 9.41
CA ILE A 76 -0.22 8.97 10.21
C ILE A 76 0.19 10.26 9.50
N TYR A 77 0.54 10.16 8.22
CA TYR A 77 1.08 11.27 7.44
C TYR A 77 0.00 12.04 6.67
N ARG A 78 -1.29 11.67 6.83
CA ARG A 78 -2.44 12.31 6.15
C ARG A 78 -2.25 12.36 4.64
N THR A 79 -1.90 11.23 4.06
CA THR A 79 -1.76 11.05 2.61
C THR A 79 -2.77 10.03 2.12
N SER A 80 -2.99 9.96 0.81
CA SER A 80 -3.85 8.95 0.19
C SER A 80 -3.03 8.02 -0.70
N PRO A 81 -3.24 6.70 -0.63
CA PRO A 81 -2.60 5.75 -1.54
C PRO A 81 -3.10 5.98 -2.96
N LYS A 82 -2.24 5.71 -3.94
CA LYS A 82 -2.64 5.69 -5.35
C LYS A 82 -3.46 4.45 -5.65
N LEU A 83 -4.27 4.51 -6.72
CA LEU A 83 -5.02 3.37 -7.21
C LEU A 83 -4.36 2.80 -8.47
N THR A 84 -4.25 1.48 -8.55
CA THR A 84 -4.08 0.79 -9.84
C THR A 84 -5.44 0.48 -10.48
N ALA A 85 -6.47 0.25 -9.65
CA ALA A 85 -7.85 0.05 -10.08
C ALA A 85 -8.83 0.52 -8.99
N PRO A 86 -10.03 1.01 -9.34
CA PRO A 86 -10.55 1.24 -10.69
C PRO A 86 -9.85 2.39 -11.43
N GLU A 87 -10.10 2.51 -12.73
CA GLU A 87 -9.50 3.55 -13.57
C GLU A 87 -9.95 4.96 -13.18
N SER A 88 -9.04 5.92 -13.33
CA SER A 88 -9.32 7.34 -13.14
C SER A 88 -10.33 7.87 -14.15
N GLY A 89 -11.11 8.87 -13.74
CA GLY A 89 -12.06 9.60 -14.57
C GLY A 89 -12.35 10.98 -14.01
N SER A 90 -13.60 11.42 -14.07
CA SER A 90 -14.04 12.74 -13.58
C SER A 90 -15.08 12.66 -12.46
N HIS A 91 -15.53 11.46 -12.09
CA HIS A 91 -16.55 11.24 -11.09
C HIS A 91 -15.93 11.21 -9.69
N ARG A 92 -16.28 12.19 -8.86
CA ARG A 92 -15.73 12.32 -7.50
C ARG A 92 -16.28 11.21 -6.60
N THR A 93 -15.40 10.45 -5.95
CA THR A 93 -15.77 9.35 -5.05
C THR A 93 -14.81 9.25 -3.89
N ILE A 94 -15.34 9.11 -2.68
CA ILE A 94 -14.56 8.76 -1.49
C ILE A 94 -14.48 7.24 -1.39
N ILE A 95 -13.27 6.71 -1.16
CA ILE A 95 -13.09 5.30 -0.80
C ILE A 95 -12.75 5.23 0.69
N ALA A 96 -13.64 4.61 1.46
CA ALA A 96 -13.54 4.48 2.91
C ALA A 96 -13.26 3.03 3.33
N GLY A 97 -12.62 2.88 4.48
CA GLY A 97 -12.41 1.58 5.11
C GLY A 97 -13.62 1.10 5.90
N ARG A 98 -13.55 -0.16 6.33
CA ARG A 98 -14.63 -0.89 7.02
C ARG A 98 -14.70 -0.60 8.52
N SER A 99 -13.74 0.12 9.11
CA SER A 99 -13.79 0.37 10.55
C SER A 99 -14.86 1.43 10.90
N CYS A 100 -15.15 1.56 12.19
CA CYS A 100 -16.10 2.56 12.70
C CYS A 100 -15.46 3.95 12.89
N LEU A 101 -14.16 4.09 12.59
CA LEU A 101 -13.45 5.36 12.78
C LEU A 101 -13.86 6.34 11.68
N ALA A 102 -14.27 7.55 12.07
CA ALA A 102 -14.62 8.61 11.11
C ALA A 102 -13.46 8.97 10.14
N GLY A 103 -12.21 8.76 10.57
CA GLY A 103 -11.01 8.98 9.77
C GLY A 103 -10.54 7.78 8.95
N ASP A 104 -11.30 6.68 8.90
CA ASP A 104 -10.95 5.51 8.08
C ASP A 104 -11.28 5.75 6.61
N ILE A 105 -10.58 6.70 6.00
CA ILE A 105 -10.74 7.13 4.63
C ILE A 105 -9.42 6.86 3.91
N PHE A 106 -9.44 6.00 2.89
CA PHE A 106 -8.27 5.80 2.04
C PHE A 106 -7.97 7.07 1.24
N GLY A 107 -9.01 7.66 0.65
CA GLY A 107 -8.88 8.95 0.00
C GLY A 107 -10.12 9.36 -0.77
N GLU A 108 -10.00 10.53 -1.38
CA GLU A 108 -10.94 11.03 -2.38
C GLU A 108 -10.29 10.89 -3.76
N TYR A 109 -11.04 10.30 -4.69
CA TYR A 109 -10.55 9.95 -6.02
C TYR A 109 -11.52 10.44 -7.09
N TYR A 110 -10.99 10.65 -8.29
CA TYR A 110 -11.80 10.88 -9.49
C TYR A 110 -11.77 9.62 -10.35
N LEU A 111 -12.89 8.92 -10.39
CA LEU A 111 -13.09 7.63 -11.06
C LEU A 111 -13.95 7.80 -12.31
N LYS A 112 -14.05 6.77 -13.15
CA LYS A 112 -15.02 6.81 -14.27
C LYS A 112 -16.47 6.88 -13.77
N GLN A 113 -16.76 6.16 -12.69
CA GLN A 113 -18.04 6.14 -11.97
C GLN A 113 -17.80 5.59 -10.56
N CYS A 114 -18.77 5.76 -9.66
CA CYS A 114 -18.72 5.10 -8.35
C CYS A 114 -18.66 3.57 -8.53
N PRO A 115 -17.73 2.86 -7.88
CA PRO A 115 -17.62 1.41 -8.02
C PRO A 115 -18.79 0.70 -7.33
N GLU A 116 -19.32 -0.34 -7.98
CA GLU A 116 -20.41 -1.15 -7.44
C GLU A 116 -19.91 -2.14 -6.38
N ILE A 117 -20.81 -2.62 -5.51
CA ILE A 117 -20.51 -3.70 -4.56
C ILE A 117 -19.96 -4.92 -5.31
N GLY A 118 -18.88 -5.50 -4.81
CA GLY A 118 -18.15 -6.59 -5.45
C GLY A 118 -17.01 -6.14 -6.38
N THR A 119 -16.93 -4.84 -6.71
CA THR A 119 -15.81 -4.29 -7.51
C THR A 119 -14.51 -4.37 -6.71
N GLN A 120 -13.42 -4.74 -7.37
CA GLN A 120 -12.09 -4.68 -6.75
C GLN A 120 -11.54 -3.26 -6.75
N VAL A 121 -11.03 -2.83 -5.61
CA VAL A 121 -10.19 -1.63 -5.48
C VAL A 121 -8.77 -2.09 -5.18
N ARG A 122 -7.80 -1.57 -5.92
CA ARG A 122 -6.38 -1.95 -5.81
C ARG A 122 -5.57 -0.72 -5.46
N PHE A 123 -5.09 -0.66 -4.23
CA PHE A 123 -4.18 0.39 -3.78
C PHE A 123 -2.76 0.02 -4.19
N ALA A 124 -2.13 0.89 -4.96
CA ALA A 124 -0.78 0.72 -5.49
C ALA A 124 0.28 0.94 -4.40
N ASP A 125 1.50 0.49 -4.69
CA ASP A 125 2.72 0.75 -3.90
C ASP A 125 2.59 0.35 -2.41
N ALA A 126 1.90 -0.78 -2.18
CA ALA A 126 1.51 -1.21 -0.85
C ALA A 126 2.50 -2.20 -0.21
N ALA A 127 3.76 -2.26 -0.66
CA ALA A 127 4.78 -3.13 -0.08
C ALA A 127 5.53 -2.45 1.08
N GLY A 128 5.90 -1.19 0.88
CA GLY A 128 6.70 -0.40 1.80
C GLY A 128 5.90 -0.01 3.02
N TYR A 129 6.42 -0.31 4.22
CA TYR A 129 5.84 0.12 5.48
C TYR A 129 4.32 -0.15 5.60
N THR A 130 3.82 -1.27 5.06
CA THR A 130 2.43 -1.71 5.26
C THR A 130 2.41 -2.96 6.14
N MET A 131 2.84 -4.09 5.59
CA MET A 131 2.75 -5.41 6.21
C MET A 131 3.54 -5.51 7.52
N VAL A 132 4.60 -4.71 7.67
CA VAL A 132 5.49 -4.70 8.85
C VAL A 132 4.86 -4.03 10.08
N LYS A 133 3.75 -3.29 9.91
CA LYS A 133 3.04 -2.60 11.01
C LYS A 133 1.52 -2.74 10.95
N LYS A 134 1.04 -3.68 10.13
CA LYS A 134 -0.37 -4.07 10.13
C LYS A 134 -0.78 -4.57 11.51
N ASN A 135 -2.00 -4.28 11.92
CA ASN A 135 -2.49 -4.57 13.27
C ASN A 135 -3.93 -5.10 13.24
N TRP A 136 -4.43 -5.48 14.41
CA TRP A 136 -5.75 -6.08 14.57
C TRP A 136 -6.83 -5.08 15.04
N PHE A 137 -6.69 -3.81 14.66
CA PHE A 137 -7.67 -2.78 14.99
C PHE A 137 -9.09 -3.21 14.62
N ASN A 138 -10.04 -3.01 15.54
CA ASN A 138 -11.43 -3.47 15.46
C ASN A 138 -11.65 -4.96 15.17
N GLY A 139 -10.62 -5.81 15.31
CA GLY A 139 -10.71 -7.23 14.95
C GLY A 139 -10.99 -7.47 13.47
N LEU A 140 -10.62 -6.52 12.61
CA LEU A 140 -10.82 -6.61 11.16
C LEU A 140 -10.05 -7.79 10.58
N ALA A 141 -10.58 -8.38 9.50
CA ALA A 141 -9.92 -9.47 8.80
C ALA A 141 -8.61 -8.97 8.18
N MET A 142 -7.50 -9.61 8.56
CA MET A 142 -6.18 -9.25 8.06
C MET A 142 -6.01 -9.71 6.60
N PRO A 143 -5.51 -8.85 5.69
CA PRO A 143 -5.21 -9.23 4.32
C PRO A 143 -4.25 -10.42 4.26
N SER A 144 -4.55 -11.37 3.39
CA SER A 144 -3.63 -12.49 3.12
C SER A 144 -2.41 -11.99 2.33
N ILE A 145 -1.25 -12.61 2.56
CA ILE A 145 -0.03 -12.33 1.82
C ILE A 145 0.03 -13.30 0.65
N LEU A 146 0.00 -12.76 -0.56
CA LEU A 146 0.06 -13.50 -1.82
C LEU A 146 1.30 -13.06 -2.61
N VAL A 147 1.87 -13.97 -3.40
CA VAL A 147 2.93 -13.68 -4.37
C VAL A 147 2.42 -14.10 -5.74
N ARG A 148 2.62 -13.23 -6.74
CA ARG A 148 2.42 -13.59 -8.15
C ARG A 148 3.78 -13.94 -8.73
N ASP A 149 3.96 -15.21 -9.11
CA ASP A 149 5.16 -15.69 -9.77
C ASP A 149 5.26 -15.15 -11.21
N LEU A 150 6.43 -15.28 -11.83
CA LEU A 150 6.69 -14.75 -13.18
C LEU A 150 5.80 -15.38 -14.27
N ASP A 151 5.30 -16.60 -14.04
CA ASP A 151 4.37 -17.30 -14.92
C ASP A 151 2.90 -16.88 -14.73
N GLY A 152 2.63 -15.98 -13.78
CA GLY A 152 1.30 -15.49 -13.43
C GLY A 152 0.60 -16.29 -12.32
N THR A 153 1.18 -17.40 -11.85
CA THR A 153 0.63 -18.18 -10.74
C THR A 153 0.56 -17.33 -9.48
N ILE A 154 -0.59 -17.35 -8.80
CA ILE A 154 -0.75 -16.65 -7.52
C ILE A 154 -0.67 -17.67 -6.39
N ARG A 155 0.38 -17.56 -5.57
CA ARG A 155 0.61 -18.42 -4.41
C ARG A 155 0.28 -17.69 -3.12
N GLN A 156 -0.52 -18.35 -2.27
CA GLN A 156 -0.77 -17.85 -0.92
C GLN A 156 0.41 -18.17 -0.01
N VAL A 157 1.13 -17.15 0.42
CA VAL A 157 2.24 -17.26 1.38
C VAL A 157 1.69 -17.35 2.80
N ARG A 158 0.69 -16.52 3.13
CA ARG A 158 0.08 -16.49 4.45
C ARG A 158 -1.39 -16.12 4.37
N LYS A 159 -2.23 -16.89 5.05
CA LYS A 159 -3.60 -16.52 5.40
C LYS A 159 -3.72 -16.41 6.90
N PHE A 160 -4.43 -15.39 7.34
CA PHE A 160 -4.71 -15.15 8.74
C PHE A 160 -6.13 -15.62 9.08
N TYR A 161 -6.29 -16.14 10.28
CA TYR A 161 -7.52 -16.73 10.79
C TYR A 161 -7.86 -16.11 12.14
N TYR A 162 -9.07 -16.38 12.63
CA TYR A 162 -9.53 -15.92 13.95
C TYR A 162 -8.55 -16.23 15.09
N ARG A 163 -7.87 -17.39 15.05
CA ARG A 163 -6.87 -17.74 16.07
C ARG A 163 -5.69 -16.76 16.14
N ASP A 164 -5.29 -16.20 14.99
CA ASP A 164 -4.18 -15.25 14.92
C ASP A 164 -4.58 -13.93 15.59
N PHE A 165 -5.84 -13.50 15.41
CA PHE A 165 -6.39 -12.36 16.15
C PHE A 165 -6.41 -12.65 17.66
N LYS A 166 -7.03 -13.77 18.06
CA LYS A 166 -7.20 -14.14 19.48
C LYS A 166 -5.86 -14.23 20.22
N SER A 167 -4.83 -14.83 19.61
CA SER A 167 -3.51 -15.00 20.25
C SER A 167 -2.73 -13.70 20.44
N ASN A 168 -3.13 -12.59 19.81
CA ASN A 168 -2.52 -11.27 20.02
C ASN A 168 -3.16 -10.50 21.18
N LEU A 169 -4.17 -11.07 21.84
CA LEU A 169 -4.90 -10.41 22.93
C LEU A 169 -4.70 -11.07 24.30
N SER A 170 -4.30 -12.35 24.36
CA SER A 170 -4.04 -13.10 25.60
C SER A 170 -3.35 -14.43 25.34
#